data_AF-A0A923IJB0-F1
#
_entry.id   AF-A0A923IJB0-F1
#
_cell.length_a   1.000
_cell.length_b   1.000
_cell.length_c   1.000
_cell.angle_alpha   90.00
_cell.angle_beta   90.00
_cell.angle_gamma   90.00
#
_symmetry.space_group_name_H-M   'P 1'
#
loop_
_entity.id
_entity.type
_entity.pdbx_description
1 polymer ?
#
loop_
_entity_poly.entity_id
_entity_poly.type
_entity_poly.pdbx_seq_one_letter_code
_entity_poly.pdbx_strand_id
1 'polypeptide(L)'
;MTWNHWLNQVRSTIRQAAPEAEESISYGMPAYKLNGRRLVYFAGFKNHIGFYATPSGHSEFAKELSKYKQGKGSVQFPLDQPMPLELIAQIVEFRAFENLEKGKTKKK
;
A
#
# COMPACT_ATOMS: atom_id res chain seq x y z
N MET A 1 23.33 1.73 -9.20
CA MET A 1 22.01 1.91 -9.86
C MET A 1 21.02 0.88 -9.32
N THR A 2 20.49 1.06 -8.10
CA THR A 2 19.64 0.05 -7.43
C THR A 2 18.36 0.66 -6.85
N TRP A 3 17.84 1.71 -7.51
CA TRP A 3 16.61 2.37 -7.08
C TRP A 3 15.34 1.62 -7.47
N ASN A 4 15.34 0.98 -8.64
CA ASN A 4 14.15 0.28 -9.14
C ASN A 4 13.83 -1.01 -8.35
N HIS A 5 14.78 -1.57 -7.61
CA HIS A 5 14.58 -2.84 -6.92
C HIS A 5 13.50 -2.75 -5.84
N TRP A 6 13.56 -1.73 -4.97
CA TRP A 6 12.62 -1.57 -3.87
C TRP A 6 11.19 -1.30 -4.35
N LEU A 7 11.00 -0.45 -5.36
CA LEU A 7 9.69 -0.21 -5.96
C LEU A 7 9.13 -1.49 -6.59
N ASN A 8 9.97 -2.27 -7.28
CA ASN A 8 9.54 -3.53 -7.87
C ASN A 8 9.14 -4.56 -6.82
N GLN A 9 9.84 -4.62 -5.68
CA GLN A 9 9.44 -5.49 -4.57
C GLN A 9 8.09 -5.07 -4.00
N VAL A 10 7.89 -3.79 -3.68
CA VAL A 10 6.59 -3.28 -3.20
C VAL A 10 5.48 -3.60 -4.19
N ARG A 11 5.72 -3.35 -5.49
CA ARG A 11 4.76 -3.68 -6.56
C ARG A 11 4.44 -5.18 -6.61
N SER A 12 5.44 -6.06 -6.54
CA SER A 12 5.24 -7.51 -6.54
C SER A 12 4.46 -7.97 -5.31
N THR A 13 4.78 -7.43 -4.13
CA THR A 13 4.09 -7.74 -2.88
C THR A 13 2.61 -7.36 -2.97
N ILE A 14 2.29 -6.17 -3.50
CA ILE A 14 0.89 -5.75 -3.67
C ILE A 14 0.15 -6.70 -4.61
N ARG A 15 0.76 -7.09 -5.74
CA ARG A 15 0.12 -8.02 -6.69
C ARG A 15 -0.09 -9.42 -6.14
N GLN A 16 0.80 -9.90 -5.26
CA GLN A 16 0.64 -11.18 -4.59
C GLN A 16 -0.46 -11.12 -3.53
N ALA A 17 -0.49 -10.06 -2.73
CA ALA A 17 -1.47 -9.85 -1.66
C ALA A 17 -2.89 -9.55 -2.17
N ALA A 18 -3.01 -8.93 -3.35
CA ALA A 18 -4.29 -8.66 -4.00
C ALA A 18 -4.21 -8.92 -5.52
N PRO A 19 -4.28 -10.19 -5.96
CA PRO A 19 -4.13 -10.56 -7.37
C PRO A 19 -5.19 -9.97 -8.31
N GLU A 20 -6.39 -9.73 -7.77
CA GLU A 20 -7.51 -9.12 -8.49
C GLU A 20 -7.43 -7.58 -8.55
N ALA A 21 -6.43 -6.97 -7.91
CA ALA A 21 -6.28 -5.52 -7.92
C ALA A 21 -5.72 -5.04 -9.26
N GLU A 22 -6.40 -4.05 -9.83
CA GLU A 22 -6.00 -3.36 -11.05
C GLU A 22 -4.97 -2.28 -10.74
N GLU A 23 -3.87 -2.31 -11.47
CA GLU A 23 -2.87 -1.26 -11.41
C GLU A 23 -3.32 -0.04 -12.21
N SER A 24 -3.09 1.16 -11.67
CA SER A 24 -3.42 2.43 -12.30
C SER A 24 -2.41 3.50 -11.90
N ILE A 25 -2.49 4.65 -12.55
CA ILE A 25 -1.76 5.85 -12.14
C ILE A 25 -2.76 6.85 -11.56
N SER A 26 -2.42 7.43 -10.41
CA SER A 26 -3.25 8.45 -9.75
C SER A 26 -2.34 9.43 -9.02
N TYR A 27 -2.60 10.73 -9.18
CA TYR A 27 -1.73 11.80 -8.65
C TYR A 27 -0.26 11.67 -9.07
N GLY A 28 0.02 11.12 -10.26
CA GLY A 28 1.38 10.89 -10.75
C GLY A 28 2.11 9.72 -10.08
N MET A 29 1.41 8.89 -9.30
CA MET A 29 1.98 7.76 -8.57
C MET A 29 1.35 6.44 -8.99
N PRO A 30 2.11 5.32 -8.95
CA PRO A 30 1.56 3.98 -8.95
C PRO A 30 0.47 3.79 -7.88
N ALA A 31 -0.65 3.24 -8.31
CA ALA A 31 -1.84 3.04 -7.47
C ALA A 31 -2.49 1.71 -7.81
N TYR A 32 -3.10 1.07 -6.82
CA TYR A 32 -3.92 -0.13 -7.01
C TYR A 32 -5.36 0.13 -6.64
N LYS A 33 -6.28 -0.48 -7.39
CA LYS A 33 -7.72 -0.44 -7.13
C LYS A 33 -8.27 -1.86 -7.15
N LEU A 34 -9.28 -2.14 -6.33
CA LEU A 34 -10.01 -3.40 -6.33
C LEU A 34 -11.51 -3.08 -6.42
N ASN A 35 -12.21 -3.66 -7.40
CA ASN A 35 -13.64 -3.41 -7.63
C ASN A 35 -13.99 -1.91 -7.75
N GLY A 36 -13.19 -1.16 -8.52
CA GLY A 36 -13.36 0.29 -8.71
C GLY A 36 -13.01 1.15 -7.49
N ARG A 37 -12.55 0.56 -6.38
CA ARG A 37 -12.20 1.27 -5.15
C ARG A 37 -10.70 1.29 -4.94
N ARG A 38 -10.21 2.43 -4.44
CA ARG A 38 -8.80 2.64 -4.11
C ARG A 38 -8.34 1.62 -3.07
N LEU A 39 -7.22 0.96 -3.32
CA LEU A 39 -6.62 -0.01 -2.41
C LEU A 39 -5.45 0.64 -1.67
N VAL A 40 -4.39 0.95 -2.41
CA VAL A 40 -3.14 1.56 -1.91
C VAL A 40 -2.48 2.41 -2.99
N TYR A 41 -1.61 3.33 -2.56
CA TYR A 41 -0.69 4.08 -3.42
C TYR A 41 0.74 3.94 -2.91
N PHE A 42 1.70 4.12 -3.79
CA PHE A 42 3.10 4.16 -3.41
C PHE A 42 3.93 4.99 -4.38
N ALA A 43 5.01 5.59 -3.88
CA ALA A 43 5.92 6.40 -4.68
C ALA A 43 7.35 6.30 -4.15
N GLY A 44 8.32 6.35 -5.07
CA GLY A 44 9.74 6.37 -4.73
C GLY A 44 10.25 7.79 -4.51
N PHE A 45 10.96 8.01 -3.41
CA PHE A 45 11.62 9.26 -3.04
C PHE A 45 13.09 9.04 -2.71
N LYS A 46 13.87 10.13 -2.61
CA LYS A 46 15.35 10.09 -2.54
C LYS A 46 15.91 9.03 -1.58
N ASN A 47 15.28 8.95 -0.41
CA ASN A 47 15.75 8.13 0.71
C ASN A 47 14.67 7.15 1.23
N HIS A 48 13.48 7.11 0.62
CA HIS A 48 12.37 6.29 1.12
C HIS A 48 11.35 5.92 0.03
N ILE A 49 10.55 4.89 0.29
CA ILE A 49 9.28 4.67 -0.38
C ILE A 49 8.17 5.29 0.45
N GLY A 50 7.37 6.17 -0.14
CA GLY A 50 6.12 6.63 0.44
C GLY A 50 5.03 5.60 0.16
N PHE A 51 4.30 5.18 1.19
CA PHE A 51 3.20 4.23 1.07
C PHE A 51 1.93 4.80 1.73
N TYR A 52 0.80 4.62 1.06
CA TYR A 52 -0.46 5.27 1.41
C TYR A 52 -1.60 4.25 1.39
N ALA A 53 -2.06 3.85 2.57
CA ALA A 53 -3.11 2.85 2.77
C ALA A 53 -4.33 3.45 3.50
N THR A 54 -4.80 4.60 3.03
CA THR A 54 -5.93 5.31 3.62
C THR A 54 -7.30 4.75 3.19
N PRO A 55 -8.37 4.95 3.98
CA PRO A 55 -8.38 5.61 5.30
C PRO A 55 -8.04 4.69 6.48
N SER A 56 -8.26 3.38 6.35
CA SER A 56 -8.30 2.43 7.46
C SER A 56 -6.99 1.65 7.68
N GLY A 57 -6.23 1.39 6.62
CA GLY A 57 -4.99 0.59 6.73
C GLY A 57 -3.94 1.24 7.61
N HIS A 58 -3.86 2.56 7.66
CA HIS A 58 -2.96 3.25 8.60
C HIS A 58 -3.44 3.21 10.05
N SER A 59 -4.75 3.27 10.29
CA SER A 59 -5.30 3.21 11.64
C SER A 59 -5.18 1.80 12.22
N GLU A 60 -5.48 0.78 11.42
CA GLU A 60 -5.41 -0.63 11.84
C GLU A 60 -3.98 -1.04 12.21
N PHE A 61 -3.00 -0.63 11.40
CA PHE A 61 -1.59 -0.99 11.60
C PHE A 61 -0.77 0.12 12.29
N ALA A 62 -1.43 1.01 13.05
CA ALA A 62 -0.78 2.18 13.64
C ALA A 62 0.40 1.80 14.56
N LYS A 63 0.28 0.67 15.28
CA LYS A 63 1.32 0.18 16.20
C LYS A 63 2.55 -0.29 15.42
N GLU A 64 2.36 -1.07 14.37
CA GLU A 64 3.40 -1.59 13.50
C GLU A 64 4.08 -0.47 12.70
N LEU A 65 3.30 0.55 12.31
CA LEU A 65 3.79 1.71 11.58
C LEU A 65 4.48 2.75 12.46
N SER A 66 4.31 2.70 13.79
CA SER A 66 4.87 3.67 14.75
C SER A 66 6.40 3.79 14.71
N LYS A 67 7.09 2.73 14.25
CA LYS A 67 8.56 2.71 14.07
C LYS A 67 9.05 3.47 12.83
N TYR A 68 8.15 3.93 11.97
CA TYR A 68 8.48 4.66 10.75
C TYR A 68 8.02 6.11 10.83
N LYS A 69 8.61 6.96 9.99
CA LYS A 69 8.13 8.32 9.81
C LYS A 69 6.77 8.32 9.12
N GLN A 70 5.79 8.98 9.73
CA GLN A 70 4.41 9.03 9.24
C GLN A 70 3.99 10.45 8.88
N GLY A 71 3.05 10.55 7.93
CA GLY A 71 2.34 11.77 7.57
C GLY A 71 0.83 11.55 7.65
N LYS A 72 0.04 12.55 7.22
CA LYS A 72 -1.43 12.43 7.20
C LYS A 72 -1.85 11.35 6.20
N GLY A 73 -2.04 10.13 6.69
CA GLY A 73 -2.41 8.99 5.85
C GLY A 73 -1.26 8.49 4.97
N SER A 74 -0.03 8.59 5.44
CA SER A 74 1.14 8.05 4.75
C SER A 74 2.18 7.53 5.73
N VAL A 75 3.02 6.60 5.26
CA VAL A 75 4.22 6.14 5.95
C VAL A 75 5.41 6.17 5.00
N GLN A 76 6.60 6.46 5.53
CA GLN A 76 7.86 6.45 4.79
C GLN A 76 8.68 5.23 5.20
N PHE A 77 8.89 4.30 4.27
CA PHE A 77 9.79 3.17 4.45
C PHE A 77 11.19 3.56 3.94
N PRO A 78 12.18 3.73 4.82
CA PRO A 78 13.50 4.20 4.40
C PRO A 78 14.25 3.09 3.63
N LEU A 79 15.13 3.52 2.71
CA LEU A 79 15.85 2.62 1.79
C LEU A 79 17.16 2.05 2.38
N ASP A 80 17.56 2.48 3.57
CA ASP A 80 18.77 2.07 4.28
C ASP A 80 18.56 0.83 5.17
N GLN A 81 17.34 0.30 5.21
CA GLN A 81 16.97 -0.91 5.94
C GLN A 81 16.08 -1.81 5.06
N PRO A 82 15.94 -3.10 5.41
CA PRO A 82 15.08 -4.01 4.66
C PRO A 82 13.65 -3.48 4.53
N MET A 83 13.11 -3.51 3.32
CA MET A 83 11.71 -3.11 3.07
C MET A 83 10.77 -4.04 3.84
N PRO A 84 9.78 -3.52 4.59
CA PRO A 84 8.89 -4.34 5.41
C PRO A 84 7.78 -4.99 4.56
N LEU A 85 8.17 -5.89 3.65
CA LEU A 85 7.27 -6.50 2.67
C LEU A 85 6.12 -7.27 3.33
N GLU A 86 6.37 -7.94 4.45
CA GLU A 86 5.33 -8.65 5.21
C GLU A 86 4.24 -7.69 5.73
N LEU A 87 4.65 -6.57 6.33
CA LEU A 87 3.71 -5.54 6.78
C LEU A 87 2.94 -4.91 5.62
N ILE A 88 3.60 -4.69 4.47
CA ILE A 88 2.95 -4.18 3.27
C ILE A 88 1.89 -5.19 2.78
N ALA A 89 2.20 -6.48 2.76
CA ALA A 89 1.27 -7.53 2.38
C ALA A 89 0.04 -7.54 3.30
N GLN A 90 0.25 -7.56 4.62
CA GLN A 90 -0.84 -7.54 5.61
C GLN A 90 -1.77 -6.32 5.45
N ILE A 91 -1.20 -5.14 5.23
CA ILE A 91 -2.00 -3.93 4.99
C ILE A 91 -2.82 -4.05 3.70
N VAL A 92 -2.23 -4.59 2.62
CA VAL A 92 -2.90 -4.76 1.32
C VAL A 92 -4.03 -5.79 1.44
N GLU A 93 -3.80 -6.92 2.08
CA GLU A 93 -4.80 -7.96 2.33
C GLU A 93 -5.98 -7.43 3.14
N PHE A 94 -5.69 -6.72 4.24
CA PHE A 94 -6.72 -6.06 5.05
C PHE A 94 -7.57 -5.08 4.23
N ARG A 95 -6.92 -4.21 3.46
CA ARG A 95 -7.62 -3.24 2.58
C ARG A 95 -8.43 -3.93 1.49
N ALA A 96 -7.95 -5.06 0.96
CA ALA A 96 -8.64 -5.85 -0.05
C ALA A 96 -9.90 -6.50 0.53
N PHE A 97 -9.78 -7.13 1.71
CA PHE A 97 -10.89 -7.69 2.46
C PHE A 97 -11.96 -6.64 2.75
N GLU A 98 -11.59 -5.48 3.28
CA GLU A 98 -12.54 -4.38 3.50
C GLU A 98 -13.24 -3.90 2.21
N ASN A 99 -12.50 -3.82 1.09
CA ASN A 99 -13.07 -3.41 -0.19
C ASN A 99 -14.10 -4.42 -0.69
N LEU A 100 -13.89 -5.73 -0.45
CA LEU A 100 -14.84 -6.80 -0.79
C LEU A 100 -16.09 -6.74 0.10
N GLU A 101 -15.94 -6.59 1.41
CA GLU A 101 -17.06 -6.53 2.36
C GLU A 101 -17.96 -5.30 2.13
N LYS A 102 -17.35 -4.13 1.90
CA LYS A 102 -18.09 -2.92 1.51
C LYS A 102 -18.78 -3.08 0.14
N GLY A 103 -18.32 -4.03 -0.68
CA GLY A 103 -18.84 -4.31 -2.02
C GLY A 103 -20.15 -5.08 -1.94
N LYS A 104 -20.21 -6.05 -1.03
CA LYS A 104 -21.40 -6.87 -0.72
C LYS A 104 -22.54 -6.02 -0.17
N THR A 105 -22.25 -5.05 0.68
CA THR A 105 -23.27 -4.20 1.33
C THR A 105 -23.94 -3.16 0.43
N LYS A 106 -23.34 -2.80 -0.72
CA LYS A 106 -23.93 -1.85 -1.69
C LYS A 106 -24.75 -2.52 -2.80
N LYS A 107 -24.78 -3.85 -2.87
CA LYS A 107 -25.53 -4.62 -3.89
C LYS A 107 -26.98 -4.92 -3.49
N LYS A 108 -27.54 -4.17 -2.54
CA LYS A 108 -28.91 -4.35 -2.02
C LYS A 108 -29.77 -3.14 -2.35
#